data_AF-A0A5C9E906-F1
#
_entry.id   AF-A0A5C9E906-F1
#
_cell.length_a   1.000
_cell.length_b   1.000
_cell.length_c   1.000
_cell.angle_alpha   90.00
_cell.angle_beta   90.00
_cell.angle_gamma   90.00
#
_symmetry.space_group_name_H-M   'P 1'
#
loop_
_entity.id
_entity.type
_entity.pdbx_description
1 polymer ?
#
loop_
_entity_poly.entity_id
_entity_poly.type
_entity_poly.pdbx_seq_one_letter_code
_entity_poly.pdbx_strand_id
1 'polypeptide(L)'
;MVFAGGAAGGATAAAMHTSSYRVKFKRREFLELIEIAKPDIIYNVGRIHFFAFDGFVMYSFEGETEYFKQKGITVLEAVEFSNTQWAE
;
A
#
# COMPACT_ATOMS: atom_id res chain seq x y z
N MET A 1 -23.49 49.54 -15.49
CA MET A 1 -23.59 48.73 -14.26
C MET A 1 -24.26 47.41 -14.60
N VAL A 2 -23.47 46.37 -14.86
CA VAL A 2 -23.86 44.94 -14.75
C VAL A 2 -22.57 44.20 -14.39
N PHE A 3 -22.43 43.78 -13.14
CA PHE A 3 -21.41 42.84 -12.72
C PHE A 3 -21.94 41.43 -12.98
N ALA A 4 -21.30 40.67 -13.85
CA ALA A 4 -21.50 39.23 -13.97
C ALA A 4 -20.18 38.52 -13.67
N GLY A 5 -19.78 38.59 -12.40
CA GLY A 5 -18.82 37.66 -11.81
C GLY A 5 -19.53 36.34 -11.56
N GLY A 6 -19.59 35.49 -12.59
CA GLY A 6 -20.04 34.10 -12.46
C GLY A 6 -18.85 33.24 -12.05
N ALA A 7 -18.83 32.87 -10.78
CA ALA A 7 -17.75 32.15 -10.11
C ALA A 7 -17.26 30.93 -10.92
N ALA A 8 -15.98 30.97 -11.28
CA ALA A 8 -15.16 29.79 -11.54
C ALA A 8 -14.97 29.02 -10.22
N GLY A 9 -16.04 28.39 -9.75
CA GLY A 9 -16.00 27.45 -8.64
C GLY A 9 -15.60 26.08 -9.17
N GLY A 10 -14.36 25.94 -9.63
CA GLY A 10 -13.78 24.62 -9.82
C GLY A 10 -13.86 23.90 -8.49
N ALA A 11 -14.74 22.91 -8.39
CA ALA A 11 -14.72 21.95 -7.30
C ALA A 11 -13.41 21.18 -7.45
N THR A 12 -12.33 21.70 -6.88
CA THR A 12 -11.15 20.91 -6.55
C THR A 12 -11.67 19.88 -5.56
N ALA A 13 -11.99 18.67 -6.04
CA ALA A 13 -12.11 17.52 -5.19
C ALA A 13 -10.89 17.56 -4.29
N ALA A 14 -11.09 17.87 -3.01
CA ALA A 14 -10.00 17.86 -2.05
C ALA A 14 -9.43 16.46 -2.14
N ALA A 15 -8.24 16.33 -2.72
CA ALA A 15 -7.53 15.07 -2.75
C ALA A 15 -7.34 14.71 -1.28
N MET A 16 -8.22 13.86 -0.76
CA MET A 16 -8.10 13.26 0.55
C MET A 16 -6.91 12.31 0.44
N HIS A 17 -5.71 12.88 0.45
CA HIS A 17 -4.48 12.16 0.68
C HIS A 17 -4.54 11.68 2.12
N THR A 18 -5.23 10.57 2.33
CA THR A 18 -5.00 9.75 3.52
C THR A 18 -3.58 9.24 3.38
N SER A 19 -2.64 9.94 4.02
CA SER A 19 -1.23 9.59 4.02
C SER A 19 -1.07 8.31 4.85
N SER A 20 -1.33 7.19 4.20
CA SER A 20 -1.01 5.88 4.78
C SER A 20 0.51 5.78 4.80
N TYR A 21 1.07 5.60 5.99
CA TYR A 21 2.51 5.51 6.16
C TYR A 21 3.01 4.19 5.54
N ARG A 22 3.56 4.28 4.33
CA ARG A 22 4.12 3.14 3.60
C ARG A 22 5.60 3.32 3.41
N VAL A 23 6.32 2.21 3.55
CA VAL A 23 7.75 2.19 3.28
C VAL A 23 8.03 1.12 2.24
N LYS A 24 8.68 1.55 1.15
CA LYS A 24 9.05 0.70 0.04
C LYS A 24 10.47 0.18 0.26
N PHE A 25 10.66 -1.12 0.11
CA PHE A 25 11.97 -1.77 0.23
C PHE A 25 12.37 -2.46 -1.06
N LYS A 26 13.68 -2.51 -1.30
CA LYS A 26 14.25 -3.46 -2.28
C LYS A 26 14.12 -4.88 -1.74
N ARG A 27 14.25 -5.86 -2.62
CA ARG A 27 14.12 -7.29 -2.25
C ARG A 27 14.90 -7.68 -1.00
N ARG A 28 16.21 -7.39 -0.96
CA ARG A 28 17.09 -7.85 0.13
C ARG A 28 16.65 -7.26 1.48
N GLU A 29 16.50 -5.95 1.55
CA GLU A 29 16.02 -5.26 2.76
C GLU A 29 14.63 -5.74 3.20
N PHE A 30 13.73 -6.05 2.26
CA PHE A 30 12.41 -6.58 2.58
C PHE A 30 12.47 -7.98 3.18
N LEU A 31 13.38 -8.84 2.68
CA LEU A 31 13.61 -10.17 3.23
C LEU A 31 14.19 -10.11 4.64
N GLU A 32 15.18 -9.24 4.88
CA GLU A 32 15.73 -9.00 6.22
C GLU A 32 14.64 -8.51 7.18
N LEU A 33 13.75 -7.63 6.70
CA LEU A 33 12.64 -7.13 7.51
C LEU A 33 11.64 -8.24 7.86
N ILE A 34 11.36 -9.17 6.95
CA ILE A 34 10.51 -10.33 7.23
C ILE A 34 11.13 -11.23 8.29
N GLU A 35 12.45 -11.39 8.30
CA GLU A 35 13.14 -12.18 9.33
C GLU A 35 13.10 -11.52 10.72
N ILE A 36 13.09 -10.19 10.76
CA ILE A 36 12.97 -9.40 12.00
C ILE A 36 11.52 -9.38 12.50
N ALA A 37 10.59 -8.99 11.62
CA ALA A 37 9.18 -8.79 11.95
C ALA A 37 8.41 -10.10 12.13
N LYS A 38 8.86 -11.18 11.49
CA LYS A 38 8.22 -12.51 11.46
C LYS A 38 6.70 -12.42 11.28
N PRO A 39 6.22 -11.81 10.18
CA PRO A 39 4.79 -11.70 9.93
C PRO A 39 4.20 -13.09 9.71
N ASP A 40 3.06 -13.39 10.36
CA ASP A 40 2.30 -14.61 10.10
C ASP A 40 1.66 -14.62 8.71
N ILE A 41 1.32 -13.42 8.20
CA ILE A 41 0.59 -13.21 6.95
C ILE A 41 1.29 -12.13 6.12
N ILE A 42 1.50 -12.43 4.84
CA ILE A 42 1.90 -11.46 3.82
C ILE A 42 0.76 -11.36 2.80
N TYR A 43 0.36 -10.15 2.46
CA TYR A 43 -0.62 -9.89 1.41
C TYR A 43 0.08 -9.73 0.06
N ASN A 44 -0.52 -10.27 -0.99
CA ASN A 44 -0.08 -10.08 -2.38
C ASN A 44 -1.15 -9.36 -3.20
N VAL A 45 -0.72 -8.34 -3.96
CA VAL A 45 -1.52 -7.72 -5.03
C VAL A 45 -0.64 -7.66 -6.28
N GLY A 46 -0.83 -8.63 -7.17
CA GLY A 46 -0.02 -8.76 -8.38
C GLY A 46 1.47 -8.96 -8.05
N ARG A 47 2.29 -7.95 -8.29
CA ARG A 47 3.74 -7.98 -7.97
C ARG A 47 4.08 -7.42 -6.60
N ILE A 48 3.10 -6.87 -5.89
CA ILE A 48 3.32 -6.21 -4.61
C ILE A 48 3.11 -7.21 -3.48
N HIS A 49 4.14 -7.41 -2.66
CA HIS A 49 4.01 -8.09 -1.37
C HIS A 49 4.09 -7.07 -0.26
N PHE A 50 3.17 -7.15 0.70
CA PHE A 50 3.14 -6.20 1.79
C PHE A 50 2.60 -6.81 3.09
N PHE A 51 3.01 -6.21 4.20
CA PHE A 51 2.52 -6.53 5.53
C PHE A 51 2.62 -5.28 6.42
N ALA A 52 1.93 -5.28 7.56
CA ALA A 52 2.02 -4.20 8.53
C ALA A 52 3.10 -4.52 9.58
N PHE A 53 3.94 -3.54 9.89
CA PHE A 53 4.95 -3.62 10.94
C PHE A 53 5.15 -2.25 11.58
N ASP A 54 5.12 -2.19 12.92
CA ASP A 54 5.26 -0.96 13.71
C ASP A 54 4.35 0.22 13.28
N GLY A 55 3.14 -0.08 12.82
CA GLY A 55 2.17 0.94 12.37
C GLY A 55 2.40 1.45 10.95
N PHE A 56 3.37 0.90 10.22
CA PHE A 56 3.63 1.20 8.83
C PHE A 56 3.29 0.00 7.94
N VAL A 57 2.93 0.28 6.68
CA VAL A 57 2.80 -0.77 5.66
C VAL A 57 4.13 -0.92 4.92
N MET A 58 4.77 -2.06 5.11
CA MET A 58 6.03 -2.41 4.47
C MET A 58 5.72 -3.13 3.17
N TYR A 59 6.33 -2.72 2.06
CA TYR A 59 6.06 -3.39 0.79
C TYR A 59 7.26 -3.45 -0.17
N SER A 60 7.24 -4.45 -1.04
CA SER A 60 8.20 -4.61 -2.14
C SER A 60 7.50 -5.06 -3.42
N PHE A 61 8.07 -4.70 -4.58
CA PHE A 61 7.64 -5.18 -5.90
C PHE A 61 8.44 -6.41 -6.39
N GLU A 62 9.46 -6.81 -5.63
CA GLU A 62 10.44 -7.82 -6.02
C GLU A 62 10.32 -9.08 -5.15
N GLY A 63 9.22 -9.21 -4.42
CA GLY A 63 8.92 -10.37 -3.59
C GLY A 63 8.58 -11.60 -4.42
N GLU A 64 8.97 -12.77 -3.92
CA GLU A 64 8.65 -14.05 -4.53
C GLU A 64 7.70 -14.82 -3.62
N THR A 65 6.48 -15.07 -4.09
CA THR A 65 5.45 -15.79 -3.35
C THR A 65 5.92 -17.18 -2.91
N GLU A 66 6.69 -17.88 -3.76
CA GLU A 66 7.21 -19.21 -3.44
C GLU A 66 8.20 -19.19 -2.27
N TYR A 67 9.06 -18.18 -2.20
CA TYR A 67 10.00 -18.00 -1.10
C TYR A 67 9.25 -17.86 0.24
N PHE A 68 8.20 -17.04 0.28
CA PHE A 68 7.42 -16.83 1.51
C PHE A 68 6.70 -18.10 1.96
N LYS A 69 6.11 -18.85 1.02
CA LYS A 69 5.48 -20.14 1.30
C LYS A 69 6.48 -21.17 1.84
N GLN A 70 7.69 -21.23 1.29
CA GLN A 70 8.76 -22.13 1.78
C GLN A 70 9.20 -21.80 3.21
N LYS A 71 9.18 -20.51 3.58
CA LYS A 71 9.45 -20.05 4.95
C LYS A 71 8.29 -20.31 5.92
N GLY A 72 7.19 -20.91 5.46
CA GLY A 72 6.01 -21.20 6.27
C GLY A 72 5.10 -19.99 6.49
N ILE A 73 5.27 -18.92 5.73
CA ILE A 73 4.47 -17.70 5.85
C ILE A 73 3.22 -17.85 4.98
N THR A 74 2.07 -17.48 5.53
CA THR A 74 0.82 -17.51 4.77
C THR A 74 0.78 -16.32 3.81
N VAL A 75 0.61 -16.60 2.52
CA VAL A 75 0.41 -15.55 1.50
C VAL A 75 -1.05 -15.48 1.11
N LEU A 76 -1.68 -14.32 1.30
CA LEU A 76 -3.08 -14.06 0.93
C LEU A 76 -3.15 -13.10 -0.26
N GLU A 77 -3.89 -13.49 -1.29
CA GLU A 77 -4.21 -12.60 -2.41
C GLU A 77 -5.21 -11.54 -1.94
N ALA A 78 -4.87 -10.27 -2.11
CA ALA A 78 -5.74 -9.14 -1.80
C ALA A 78 -6.27 -8.51 -3.10
N VAL A 79 -7.41 -7.83 -2.98
CA VAL A 79 -8.11 -7.24 -4.14
C VAL A 79 -7.38 -6.00 -4.65
N GLU A 80 -6.92 -5.13 -3.75
CA GLU A 80 -6.32 -3.85 -4.12
C GLU A 80 -5.26 -3.40 -3.10
N PHE A 81 -4.21 -2.74 -3.60
CA PHE A 81 -3.22 -2.00 -2.80
C PHE A 81 -3.45 -0.49 -2.97
N SER A 82 -4.51 0.03 -2.35
CA SER A 82 -5.04 1.38 -2.61
C SER A 82 -4.45 2.46 -1.72
N ASN A 83 -4.26 3.67 -2.25
CA ASN A 83 -4.05 4.91 -1.48
C ASN A 83 -5.33 5.71 -1.27
N THR A 84 -6.41 5.31 -1.91
CA THR A 84 -7.69 6.01 -1.84
C THR A 84 -8.60 5.32 -0.84
N GLN A 85 -9.51 6.09 -0.25
CA GLN A 85 -10.59 5.52 0.53
C GLN A 85 -11.39 4.57 -0.37
N TRP A 86 -11.79 3.42 0.18
CA TRP A 86 -12.63 2.47 -0.53
C TRP A 86 -13.88 3.19 -1.04
N ALA A 87 -14.08 3.19 -2.36
CA ALA A 87 -15.29 3.68 -2.99
C ALA A 87 -16.22 2.47 -3.17
N GLU A 88 -17.30 2.44 -2.38
CA GLU A 88 -18.38 1.46 -2.54
C GLU A 88 -19.19 1.70 -3.82
#